data_AF-A0A7Z0Q5H1-F1
#
_entry.id   AF-A0A7Z0Q5H1-F1
#
_cell.length_a   1.000
_cell.length_b   1.000
_cell.length_c   1.000
_cell.angle_alpha   90.00
_cell.angle_beta   90.00
_cell.angle_gamma   90.00
#
_symmetry.space_group_name_H-M   'P 1'
#
loop_
_entity.id
_entity.type
_entity.pdbx_description
1 polymer ?
#
loop_
_entity_poly.entity_id
_entity_poly.type
_entity_poly.pdbx_seq_one_letter_code
_entity_poly.pdbx_strand_id
1 'polypeptide(L)'
;MLRIHFSDADLGRTRLAAAHDPLWETAASLHRLQSRKGSWAYAGWTRMARQRLRENGLERVVRDVLLRLYPRAEYFPDFLTPAAALEGLDAGAEAILATPPRRVLQEVAILDRTVGAPSWVRRLGEPGPRAELVGMLRAYHEAVVAPYREETQTKLDAERAARLRGLLHGGTDGLLTGLGPMMRWRPPVLEVTYPTQAADRDLYLNGRGLTLVPSYFNWAEPVAFADPDLPPVLWYSMLHEPSHVPADDPDKPLTALLGRARAVALR
;
A
#
# COMPACT_ATOMS: atom_id res chain seq x y z
N MET A 1 3.07 14.37 8.10
CA MET A 1 4.21 14.21 7.17
C MET A 1 5.21 13.24 7.76
N LEU A 2 5.74 12.31 6.96
CA LEU A 2 6.80 11.39 7.35
C LEU A 2 8.12 11.85 6.73
N ARG A 3 9.19 11.94 7.52
CA ARG A 3 10.55 12.25 7.05
C ARG A 3 11.43 11.02 7.22
N ILE A 4 11.93 10.46 6.13
CA ILE A 4 12.83 9.30 6.17
C ILE A 4 14.26 9.78 5.97
N HIS A 5 15.10 9.56 6.96
CA HIS A 5 16.50 10.00 7.00
C HIS A 5 17.43 8.88 6.56
N PHE A 6 18.23 9.15 5.52
CA PHE A 6 19.19 8.21 4.95
C PHE A 6 20.61 8.53 5.41
N SER A 7 21.38 7.48 5.69
CA SER A 7 22.85 7.52 5.60
C SER A 7 23.32 7.04 4.22
N ASP A 8 24.60 7.22 3.91
CA ASP A 8 25.19 6.70 2.67
C ASP A 8 25.03 5.18 2.54
N ALA A 9 25.13 4.46 3.67
CA ALA A 9 24.91 3.01 3.70
C ALA A 9 23.45 2.64 3.36
N ASP A 10 22.49 3.50 3.72
CA ASP A 10 21.08 3.29 3.40
C ASP A 10 20.79 3.46 1.91
N LEU A 11 21.44 4.43 1.27
CA LEU A 11 21.31 4.64 -0.19
C LEU A 11 21.75 3.40 -0.97
N GLY A 12 22.86 2.77 -0.56
CA GLY A 12 23.34 1.52 -1.16
C GLY A 12 22.49 0.28 -0.83
N ARG A 13 21.67 0.35 0.22
CA ARG A 13 20.76 -0.74 0.65
C ARG A 13 19.31 -0.51 0.26
N THR A 14 19.01 0.59 -0.44
CA THR A 14 17.66 0.90 -0.92
C THR A 14 17.27 -0.06 -2.04
N ARG A 15 16.08 -0.65 -1.93
CA ARG A 15 15.58 -1.66 -2.87
C ARG A 15 14.17 -1.30 -3.33
N LEU A 16 13.87 -1.66 -4.57
CA LEU A 16 12.51 -1.70 -5.09
C LEU A 16 12.04 -3.16 -5.07
N ALA A 17 10.88 -3.42 -4.48
CA ALA A 17 10.30 -4.75 -4.47
C ALA A 17 10.04 -5.27 -5.89
N ALA A 18 10.34 -6.54 -6.13
CA ALA A 18 10.15 -7.16 -7.45
C ALA A 18 8.70 -7.60 -7.70
N ALA A 19 7.94 -7.82 -6.63
CA ALA A 19 6.57 -8.29 -6.64
C ALA A 19 5.70 -7.44 -5.70
N HIS A 20 4.39 -7.58 -5.84
CA HIS A 20 3.41 -7.03 -4.90
C HIS A 20 3.51 -7.72 -3.56
N ASP A 21 3.23 -6.98 -2.48
CA ASP A 21 2.98 -7.55 -1.16
C ASP A 21 1.49 -7.95 -1.06
N PRO A 22 1.13 -9.24 -1.07
CA PRO A 22 -0.25 -9.69 -1.11
C PRO A 22 -1.03 -9.40 0.18
N LEU A 23 -0.36 -9.33 1.34
CA LEU A 23 -1.02 -8.98 2.60
C LEU A 23 -1.26 -7.47 2.67
N TRP A 24 -0.32 -6.68 2.15
CA TRP A 24 -0.55 -5.25 1.97
C TRP A 24 -1.64 -4.94 0.93
N GLU A 25 -1.66 -5.60 -0.23
CA GLU A 25 -2.74 -5.42 -1.22
C GLU A 25 -4.10 -5.82 -0.64
N THR A 26 -4.13 -6.82 0.25
CA THR A 26 -5.33 -7.18 1.03
C THR A 26 -5.74 -6.06 1.98
N ALA A 27 -4.81 -5.50 2.76
CA ALA A 27 -5.08 -4.37 3.65
C ALA A 27 -5.56 -3.14 2.88
N ALA A 28 -4.87 -2.78 1.80
CA ALA A 28 -5.18 -1.64 0.97
C ALA A 28 -6.54 -1.77 0.27
N SER A 29 -6.89 -2.95 -0.24
CA SER A 29 -8.22 -3.22 -0.81
C SER A 29 -9.35 -3.14 0.23
N LEU A 30 -9.13 -3.59 1.48
CA LEU A 30 -10.06 -3.36 2.59
C LEU A 30 -10.21 -1.85 2.88
N HIS A 31 -9.15 -1.06 2.82
CA HIS A 31 -9.22 0.40 2.93
C HIS A 31 -9.97 1.06 1.75
N ARG A 32 -9.97 0.44 0.56
CA ARG A 32 -10.78 0.91 -0.58
C ARG A 32 -12.27 0.69 -0.36
N LEU A 33 -12.67 -0.42 0.27
CA LEU A 33 -14.08 -0.65 0.62
C LEU A 33 -14.61 0.37 1.65
N GLN A 34 -13.73 1.05 2.38
CA GLN A 34 -14.06 2.04 3.41
C GLN A 34 -14.03 3.49 2.91
N SER A 35 -13.71 3.75 1.64
CA SER A 35 -13.52 5.12 1.14
C SER A 35 -14.14 5.33 -0.24
N ARG A 36 -14.59 6.56 -0.49
CA ARG A 36 -15.01 7.02 -1.83
C ARG A 36 -13.92 7.77 -2.59
N LYS A 37 -12.80 8.12 -1.94
CA LYS A 37 -11.67 8.81 -2.60
C LYS A 37 -11.08 7.90 -3.69
N GLY A 38 -10.90 8.41 -4.90
CA GLY A 38 -10.38 7.62 -6.03
C GLY A 38 -11.34 6.55 -6.54
N SER A 39 -12.63 6.61 -6.21
CA SER A 39 -13.61 5.57 -6.58
C SER A 39 -13.73 5.33 -8.07
N TRP A 40 -13.47 6.34 -8.90
CA TRP A 40 -13.47 6.22 -10.36
C TRP A 40 -12.40 5.24 -10.86
N ALA A 41 -11.21 5.22 -10.24
CA ALA A 41 -10.09 4.38 -10.64
C ALA A 41 -10.36 2.90 -10.33
N TYR A 42 -11.17 2.60 -9.31
CA TYR A 42 -11.47 1.24 -8.86
C TYR A 42 -12.95 0.87 -9.03
N ALA A 43 -13.71 1.56 -9.88
CA ALA A 43 -15.14 1.33 -10.02
C ALA A 43 -15.45 -0.09 -10.51
N GLY A 44 -14.67 -0.58 -11.48
CA GLY A 44 -14.74 -1.96 -11.97
C GLY A 44 -14.46 -2.97 -10.86
N TRP A 45 -13.34 -2.78 -10.17
CA TRP A 45 -12.93 -3.64 -9.06
C TRP A 45 -13.97 -3.66 -7.94
N THR A 46 -14.49 -2.51 -7.54
CA THR A 46 -15.47 -2.39 -6.45
C THR A 46 -16.76 -3.14 -6.75
N ARG A 47 -17.26 -3.08 -8.00
CA ARG A 47 -18.44 -3.83 -8.42
C ARG A 47 -18.19 -5.35 -8.35
N MET A 48 -17.08 -5.80 -8.92
CA MET A 48 -16.65 -7.19 -8.90
C MET A 48 -16.46 -7.70 -7.46
N ALA A 49 -15.75 -6.96 -6.62
CA ALA A 49 -15.48 -7.32 -5.24
C ALA A 49 -16.78 -7.51 -4.45
N ARG A 50 -17.73 -6.56 -4.55
CA ARG A 50 -19.03 -6.69 -3.89
C ARG A 50 -19.81 -7.92 -4.36
N GLN A 51 -19.77 -8.24 -5.65
CA GLN A 51 -20.41 -9.44 -6.19
C GLN A 51 -19.77 -10.71 -5.64
N ARG A 52 -18.44 -10.83 -5.73
CA ARG A 52 -17.73 -12.03 -5.26
C ARG A 52 -17.83 -12.22 -3.75
N LEU A 53 -17.83 -11.15 -2.97
CA LEU A 53 -18.04 -11.25 -1.52
C LEU A 53 -19.42 -11.83 -1.17
N ARG A 54 -20.46 -11.51 -1.96
CA ARG A 54 -21.79 -12.13 -1.82
C ARG A 54 -21.77 -13.61 -2.20
N GLU A 55 -21.25 -13.91 -3.38
CA GLU A 55 -21.22 -15.28 -3.92
C GLU A 55 -20.43 -16.24 -3.04
N ASN A 56 -19.36 -15.76 -2.40
CA ASN A 56 -18.52 -16.54 -1.49
C ASN A 56 -18.97 -16.48 -0.02
N GLY A 57 -20.06 -15.79 0.30
CA GLY A 57 -20.56 -15.67 1.69
C GLY A 57 -19.62 -14.90 2.64
N LEU A 58 -18.74 -14.05 2.11
CA LEU A 58 -17.70 -13.35 2.88
C LEU A 58 -18.13 -11.98 3.41
N GLU A 59 -19.32 -11.48 3.06
CA GLU A 59 -19.78 -10.14 3.45
C GLU A 59 -19.73 -9.91 4.97
N ARG A 60 -20.21 -10.89 5.75
CA ARG A 60 -20.24 -10.81 7.21
C ARG A 60 -18.83 -10.83 7.79
N VAL A 61 -17.96 -11.69 7.27
CA VAL A 61 -16.54 -11.78 7.67
C VAL A 61 -15.84 -10.45 7.40
N VAL A 62 -16.01 -9.87 6.22
CA VAL A 62 -15.43 -8.57 5.89
C VAL A 62 -15.93 -7.49 6.86
N ARG A 63 -17.24 -7.36 7.03
CA ARG A 63 -17.84 -6.28 7.84
C ARG A 63 -17.55 -6.41 9.34
N ASP A 64 -17.66 -7.62 9.88
CA ASP A 64 -17.63 -7.85 11.34
C ASP A 64 -16.21 -8.15 11.85
N VAL A 65 -15.31 -8.61 10.97
CA VAL A 65 -13.95 -9.04 11.32
C VAL A 65 -12.91 -8.15 10.62
N LEU A 66 -12.77 -8.27 9.29
CA LEU A 66 -11.63 -7.69 8.57
C LEU A 66 -11.62 -6.16 8.61
N LEU A 67 -12.77 -5.50 8.36
CA LEU A 67 -12.84 -4.03 8.44
C LEU A 67 -12.61 -3.49 9.87
N ARG A 68 -12.71 -4.33 10.89
CA ARG A 68 -12.41 -3.96 12.29
C ARG A 68 -10.93 -4.11 12.64
N LEU A 69 -10.21 -4.98 11.93
CA LEU A 69 -8.76 -5.17 12.07
C LEU A 69 -7.93 -4.27 11.16
N TYR A 70 -8.49 -3.89 10.01
CA TYR A 70 -7.87 -2.99 9.03
C TYR A 70 -8.67 -1.69 8.91
N PRO A 71 -8.81 -0.92 10.01
CA PRO A 71 -9.50 0.36 9.93
C PRO A 71 -8.69 1.34 9.08
N ARG A 72 -9.37 2.13 8.25
CA ARG A 72 -8.73 3.30 7.61
C ARG A 72 -8.56 4.42 8.64
N ALA A 73 -7.62 4.27 9.56
CA ALA A 73 -7.42 5.12 10.72
C ALA A 73 -5.92 5.38 10.99
N GLU A 74 -5.59 5.97 12.14
CA GLU A 74 -4.22 6.31 12.54
C GLU A 74 -3.30 5.09 12.65
N TYR A 75 -3.85 3.92 13.00
CA TYR A 75 -3.08 2.71 13.24
C TYR A 75 -3.87 1.45 12.93
N PHE A 76 -3.17 0.45 12.39
CA PHE A 76 -3.56 -0.96 12.44
C PHE A 76 -2.33 -1.82 12.74
N PRO A 77 -2.48 -3.04 13.29
CA PRO A 77 -1.35 -3.85 13.74
C PRO A 77 -0.37 -4.25 12.63
N ASP A 78 0.93 -3.99 12.84
CA ASP A 78 2.01 -4.31 11.90
C ASP A 78 2.17 -5.82 11.66
N PHE A 79 1.81 -6.68 12.64
CA PHE A 79 1.89 -8.13 12.50
C PHE A 79 0.97 -8.67 11.40
N LEU A 80 -0.01 -7.89 10.95
CA LEU A 80 -0.94 -8.24 9.87
C LEU A 80 -0.36 -8.04 8.47
N THR A 81 0.77 -7.34 8.34
CA THR A 81 1.50 -7.11 7.09
C THR A 81 3.00 -7.36 7.31
N PRO A 82 3.40 -8.58 7.74
CA PRO A 82 4.79 -8.88 8.04
C PRO A 82 5.67 -8.75 6.79
N ALA A 83 6.93 -8.32 6.95
CA ALA A 83 7.85 -8.15 5.82
C ALA A 83 8.05 -9.43 4.98
N ALA A 84 7.89 -10.62 5.59
CA ALA A 84 7.91 -11.91 4.91
C ALA A 84 6.82 -12.06 3.82
N ALA A 85 5.77 -11.24 3.85
CA ALA A 85 4.73 -11.23 2.82
C ALA A 85 5.27 -10.86 1.43
N LEU A 86 6.41 -10.18 1.35
CA LEU A 86 7.10 -9.90 0.08
C LEU A 86 7.57 -11.19 -0.65
N GLU A 87 7.68 -12.30 0.06
CA GLU A 87 7.99 -13.63 -0.50
C GLU A 87 6.72 -14.37 -0.96
N GLY A 88 5.53 -13.84 -0.65
CA GLY A 88 4.23 -14.38 -1.07
C GLY A 88 3.23 -14.50 0.07
N LEU A 89 2.00 -14.87 -0.30
CA LEU A 89 0.88 -14.96 0.64
C LEU A 89 1.11 -16.07 1.67
N ASP A 90 1.77 -17.15 1.29
CA ASP A 90 2.09 -18.27 2.19
C ASP A 90 3.11 -17.89 3.25
N ALA A 91 4.24 -17.31 2.85
CA ALA A 91 5.26 -16.80 3.77
C ALA A 91 4.68 -15.73 4.72
N GLY A 92 3.85 -14.82 4.19
CA GLY A 92 3.14 -13.84 5.02
C GLY A 92 2.20 -14.46 6.04
N ALA A 93 1.40 -15.46 5.62
CA ALA A 93 0.49 -16.19 6.51
C ALA A 93 1.25 -16.95 7.61
N GLU A 94 2.34 -17.63 7.26
CA GLU A 94 3.21 -18.30 8.23
C GLU A 94 3.81 -17.31 9.24
N ALA A 95 4.24 -16.13 8.78
CA ALA A 95 4.76 -15.08 9.66
C ALA A 95 3.69 -14.52 10.62
N ILE A 96 2.43 -14.35 10.16
CA ILE A 96 1.31 -13.99 11.04
C ILE A 96 1.15 -15.05 12.14
N LEU A 97 1.12 -16.33 11.77
CA LEU A 97 0.98 -17.45 12.71
C LEU A 97 2.15 -17.50 13.71
N ALA A 98 3.37 -17.32 13.22
CA ALA A 98 4.60 -17.37 14.00
C ALA A 98 4.82 -16.13 14.89
N THR A 99 4.02 -15.07 14.75
CA THR A 99 4.19 -13.85 15.54
C THR A 99 4.10 -14.18 17.05
N PRO A 100 5.04 -13.75 17.89
CA PRO A 100 4.97 -14.02 19.33
C PRO A 100 3.64 -13.50 19.94
N PRO A 101 2.90 -14.29 20.75
CA PRO A 101 1.64 -13.86 21.36
C PRO A 101 1.72 -12.53 22.10
N ARG A 102 2.84 -12.29 22.78
CA ARG A 102 3.12 -11.01 23.46
C ARG A 102 3.09 -9.82 22.50
N ARG A 103 3.71 -9.95 21.32
CA ARG A 103 3.72 -8.91 20.29
C ARG A 103 2.31 -8.66 19.74
N VAL A 104 1.56 -9.73 19.44
CA VAL A 104 0.16 -9.60 19.00
C VAL A 104 -0.68 -8.85 20.02
N LEU A 105 -0.60 -9.22 21.31
CA LEU A 105 -1.37 -8.56 22.36
C LEU A 105 -0.96 -7.10 22.56
N GLN A 106 0.33 -6.77 22.43
CA GLN A 106 0.82 -5.40 22.49
C GLN A 106 0.26 -4.55 21.34
N GLU A 107 0.36 -5.04 20.11
CA GLU A 107 -0.13 -4.32 18.94
C GLU A 107 -1.66 -4.19 18.93
N VAL A 108 -2.39 -5.21 19.37
CA VAL A 108 -3.84 -5.14 19.56
C VAL A 108 -4.22 -4.13 20.64
N ALA A 109 -3.45 -4.03 21.71
CA ALA A 109 -3.69 -3.03 22.75
C ALA A 109 -3.43 -1.60 22.24
N ILE A 110 -2.50 -1.40 21.30
CA ILE A 110 -2.32 -0.12 20.62
C ILE A 110 -3.56 0.21 19.79
N LEU A 111 -4.04 -0.74 18.97
CA LEU A 111 -5.27 -0.59 18.19
C LEU A 111 -6.46 -0.20 19.08
N ASP A 112 -6.62 -0.88 20.21
CA ASP A 112 -7.71 -0.59 21.14
C ASP A 112 -7.66 0.84 21.69
N ARG A 113 -6.47 1.32 22.06
CA ARG A 113 -6.29 2.68 22.58
C ARG A 113 -6.45 3.77 21.53
N THR A 114 -6.05 3.51 20.28
CA THR A 114 -6.05 4.53 19.21
C THR A 114 -7.40 4.64 18.51
N VAL A 115 -8.08 3.52 18.26
CA VAL A 115 -9.29 3.49 17.41
C VAL A 115 -10.45 2.70 18.00
N GLY A 116 -10.26 1.99 19.12
CA GLY A 116 -11.26 1.13 19.75
C GLY A 116 -11.39 -0.21 19.04
N ALA A 117 -10.85 -1.27 19.64
CA ALA A 117 -10.84 -2.61 19.06
C ALA A 117 -11.97 -3.45 19.66
N PRO A 118 -12.70 -4.24 18.85
CA PRO A 118 -13.65 -5.20 19.40
C PRO A 118 -12.95 -6.17 20.38
N SER A 119 -13.66 -6.56 21.44
CA SER A 119 -13.09 -7.41 22.51
C SER A 119 -12.53 -8.74 22.00
N TRP A 120 -13.09 -9.29 20.93
CA TRP A 120 -12.64 -10.54 20.32
C TRP A 120 -11.21 -10.44 19.74
N VAL A 121 -10.74 -9.25 19.36
CA VAL A 121 -9.41 -9.04 18.75
C VAL A 121 -8.30 -9.47 19.72
N ARG A 122 -8.52 -9.38 21.04
CA ARG A 122 -7.58 -9.88 22.06
C ARG A 122 -7.33 -11.39 21.95
N ARG A 123 -8.30 -12.15 21.45
CA ARG A 123 -8.17 -13.60 21.23
C ARG A 123 -7.16 -13.94 20.14
N LEU A 124 -6.74 -12.98 19.30
CA LEU A 124 -5.67 -13.20 18.33
C LEU A 124 -4.31 -13.53 19.00
N GLY A 125 -4.16 -13.26 20.31
CA GLY A 125 -3.03 -13.77 21.08
C GLY A 125 -2.94 -15.31 21.10
N GLU A 126 -4.05 -16.01 20.88
CA GLU A 126 -4.13 -17.47 20.82
C GLU A 126 -3.88 -18.00 19.39
N PRO A 127 -3.23 -19.17 19.21
CA PRO A 127 -2.97 -19.73 17.88
C PRO A 127 -4.24 -20.06 17.06
N GLY A 128 -5.30 -20.57 17.70
CA GLY A 128 -6.54 -20.99 17.01
C GLY A 128 -7.26 -19.84 16.30
N PRO A 129 -7.70 -18.79 17.02
CA PRO A 129 -8.30 -17.59 16.42
C PRO A 129 -7.41 -16.91 15.37
N ARG A 130 -6.08 -17.00 15.54
CA ARG A 130 -5.14 -16.46 14.55
C ARG A 130 -5.09 -17.28 13.26
N ALA A 131 -5.17 -18.61 13.37
CA ALA A 131 -5.30 -19.48 12.20
C ALA A 131 -6.63 -19.26 11.45
N GLU A 132 -7.72 -19.06 12.18
CA GLU A 132 -9.01 -18.67 11.59
C GLU A 132 -8.90 -17.35 10.81
N LEU A 133 -8.24 -16.34 11.40
CA LEU A 133 -7.99 -15.05 10.73
C LEU A 133 -7.19 -15.24 9.43
N VAL A 134 -6.12 -16.03 9.45
CA VAL A 134 -5.33 -16.32 8.25
C VAL A 134 -6.18 -16.99 7.17
N GLY A 135 -7.08 -17.91 7.54
CA GLY A 135 -8.05 -18.50 6.62
C GLY A 135 -8.97 -17.45 5.98
N MET A 136 -9.49 -16.51 6.79
CA MET A 136 -10.32 -15.40 6.30
C MET A 136 -9.56 -14.47 5.36
N LEU A 137 -8.30 -14.15 5.66
CA LEU A 137 -7.45 -13.31 4.80
C LEU A 137 -7.20 -13.97 3.45
N ARG A 138 -6.91 -15.28 3.43
CA ARG A 138 -6.72 -16.05 2.19
C ARG A 138 -7.99 -16.09 1.36
N ALA A 139 -9.14 -16.38 1.98
CA ALA A 139 -10.42 -16.41 1.30
C ALA A 139 -10.78 -15.04 0.70
N TYR A 140 -10.54 -13.96 1.44
CA TYR A 140 -10.74 -12.60 0.94
C TYR A 140 -9.79 -12.26 -0.22
N HIS A 141 -8.48 -12.49 -0.06
CA HIS A 141 -7.49 -12.23 -1.10
C HIS A 141 -7.86 -12.95 -2.40
N GLU A 142 -8.22 -14.23 -2.31
CA GLU A 142 -8.59 -15.01 -3.49
C GLU A 142 -9.91 -14.56 -4.13
N ALA A 143 -10.87 -14.12 -3.30
CA ALA A 143 -12.14 -13.63 -3.81
C ALA A 143 -11.99 -12.28 -4.53
N VAL A 144 -11.16 -11.35 -4.05
CA VAL A 144 -11.22 -9.95 -4.53
C VAL A 144 -9.89 -9.31 -4.95
N VAL A 145 -8.74 -9.86 -4.57
CA VAL A 145 -7.42 -9.35 -4.97
C VAL A 145 -6.87 -10.15 -6.15
N ALA A 146 -6.83 -11.48 -6.04
CA ALA A 146 -6.30 -12.38 -7.06
C ALA A 146 -6.93 -12.20 -8.46
N PRO A 147 -8.24 -11.93 -8.62
CA PRO A 147 -8.84 -11.73 -9.94
C PRO A 147 -8.28 -10.51 -10.71
N TYR A 148 -7.61 -9.58 -10.03
CA TYR A 148 -6.99 -8.39 -10.64
C TYR A 148 -5.49 -8.55 -10.91
N ARG A 149 -4.92 -9.75 -10.69
CA ARG A 149 -3.48 -10.03 -10.83
C ARG A 149 -2.88 -9.51 -12.14
N GLU A 150 -3.51 -9.76 -13.28
CA GLU A 150 -2.95 -9.35 -14.58
C GLU A 150 -2.86 -7.82 -14.73
N GLU A 151 -3.92 -7.11 -14.34
CA GLU A 151 -3.94 -5.65 -14.38
C GLU A 151 -2.90 -5.07 -13.41
N THR A 152 -2.89 -5.58 -12.18
CA THR A 152 -1.96 -5.18 -11.13
C THR A 152 -0.50 -5.47 -11.51
N GLN A 153 -0.22 -6.60 -12.17
CA GLN A 153 1.12 -6.93 -12.68
C GLN A 153 1.56 -5.98 -13.78
N THR A 154 0.68 -5.68 -14.74
CA THR A 154 0.97 -4.74 -15.84
C THR A 154 1.35 -3.36 -15.29
N LYS A 155 0.65 -2.88 -14.25
CA LYS A 155 0.98 -1.61 -13.60
C LYS A 155 2.31 -1.66 -12.85
N LEU A 156 2.60 -2.75 -12.17
CA LEU A 156 3.88 -2.93 -11.49
C LEU A 156 5.05 -2.94 -12.46
N ASP A 157 4.93 -3.63 -13.59
CA ASP A 157 6.00 -3.70 -14.58
C ASP A 157 6.28 -2.30 -15.18
N ALA A 158 5.24 -1.52 -15.46
CA ALA A 158 5.37 -0.14 -15.89
C ALA A 158 6.05 0.75 -14.84
N GLU A 159 5.64 0.63 -13.58
CA GLU A 159 6.24 1.38 -12.47
C GLU A 159 7.71 0.99 -12.27
N ARG A 160 8.02 -0.31 -12.26
CA ARG A 160 9.40 -0.81 -12.16
C ARG A 160 10.26 -0.30 -13.30
N ALA A 161 9.76 -0.32 -14.54
CA ALA A 161 10.49 0.23 -15.68
C ALA A 161 10.78 1.72 -15.50
N ALA A 162 9.83 2.50 -14.95
CA ALA A 162 10.05 3.91 -14.65
C ALA A 162 11.10 4.13 -13.56
N ARG A 163 11.02 3.38 -12.45
CA ARG A 163 12.01 3.46 -11.36
C ARG A 163 13.41 3.03 -11.79
N LEU A 164 13.51 1.96 -12.59
CA LEU A 164 14.78 1.47 -13.12
C LEU A 164 15.42 2.48 -14.08
N ARG A 165 14.64 3.19 -14.91
CA ARG A 165 15.18 4.30 -15.71
C ARG A 165 15.76 5.40 -14.81
N GLY A 166 15.08 5.78 -13.74
CA GLY A 166 15.61 6.75 -12.77
C GLY A 166 16.93 6.28 -12.15
N LEU A 167 16.98 5.01 -11.73
CA LEU A 167 18.17 4.37 -11.17
C LEU A 167 19.35 4.37 -12.17
N LEU A 168 19.10 4.04 -13.44
CA LEU A 168 20.14 3.99 -14.47
C LEU A 168 20.76 5.36 -14.78
N HIS A 169 19.97 6.44 -14.74
CA HIS A 169 20.45 7.78 -15.09
C HIS A 169 21.08 8.53 -13.91
N GLY A 170 20.63 8.27 -12.69
CA GLY A 170 21.01 9.08 -11.51
C GLY A 170 21.27 8.28 -10.24
N GLY A 171 21.47 6.96 -10.32
CA GLY A 171 21.64 6.12 -9.13
C GLY A 171 20.42 6.17 -8.21
N THR A 172 20.64 5.92 -6.92
CA THR A 172 19.55 5.92 -5.92
C THR A 172 18.85 7.29 -5.86
N ASP A 173 19.57 8.40 -6.00
CA ASP A 173 18.99 9.75 -6.09
C ASP A 173 18.01 9.88 -7.26
N GLY A 174 18.37 9.37 -8.44
CA GLY A 174 17.49 9.36 -9.61
C GLY A 174 16.24 8.51 -9.40
N LEU A 175 16.36 7.37 -8.71
CA LEU A 175 15.22 6.54 -8.32
C LEU A 175 14.29 7.28 -7.36
N LEU A 176 14.83 7.89 -6.29
CA LEU A 176 14.07 8.56 -5.23
C LEU A 176 13.40 9.85 -5.74
N THR A 177 14.09 10.62 -6.58
CA THR A 177 13.55 11.84 -7.21
C THR A 177 12.30 11.54 -8.05
N GLY A 178 12.25 10.37 -8.68
CA GLY A 178 11.14 9.97 -9.53
C GLY A 178 9.89 9.47 -8.79
N LEU A 179 9.89 9.44 -7.45
CA LEU A 179 8.77 8.98 -6.62
C LEU A 179 7.67 10.04 -6.40
N GLY A 180 7.83 11.23 -6.96
CA GLY A 180 6.81 12.27 -6.90
C GLY A 180 5.44 11.83 -7.48
N PRO A 181 4.34 12.49 -7.09
CA PRO A 181 4.30 13.76 -6.34
C PRO A 181 4.20 13.61 -4.81
N MET A 182 3.86 12.43 -4.30
CA MET A 182 3.60 12.20 -2.86
C MET A 182 4.86 12.02 -2.04
N MET A 183 5.99 11.79 -2.70
CA MET A 183 7.30 11.66 -2.08
C MET A 183 8.26 12.64 -2.75
N ARG A 184 8.98 13.42 -1.95
CA ARG A 184 9.91 14.44 -2.42
C ARG A 184 11.29 14.13 -1.86
N TRP A 185 12.20 13.80 -2.76
CA TRP A 185 13.59 13.59 -2.40
C TRP A 185 14.27 14.94 -2.19
N ARG A 186 14.73 15.19 -0.96
CA ARG A 186 15.56 16.33 -0.57
C ARG A 186 16.78 15.79 0.16
N PRO A 187 17.78 15.29 -0.59
CA PRO A 187 18.86 14.53 -0.01
C PRO A 187 19.46 15.21 1.23
N PRO A 188 19.65 14.46 2.34
CA PRO A 188 19.50 13.01 2.50
C PRO A 188 18.12 12.56 3.02
N VAL A 189 17.08 13.39 2.89
CA VAL A 189 15.75 13.14 3.46
C VAL A 189 14.70 12.91 2.37
N LEU A 190 13.93 11.84 2.50
CA LEU A 190 12.70 11.63 1.70
C LEU A 190 11.51 12.17 2.50
N GLU A 191 10.93 13.27 2.04
CA GLU A 191 9.70 13.84 2.58
C GLU A 191 8.49 13.12 1.97
N VAL A 192 7.64 12.53 2.80
CA VAL A 192 6.49 11.74 2.38
C VAL A 192 5.19 12.36 2.89
N THR A 193 4.27 12.65 1.97
CA THR A 193 2.89 13.02 2.31
C THR A 193 2.22 11.84 2.99
N TYR A 194 2.01 11.94 4.30
CA TYR A 194 1.56 10.83 5.14
C TYR A 194 0.06 10.99 5.48
N PRO A 195 -0.69 9.89 5.73
CA PRO A 195 -2.11 9.97 6.06
C PRO A 195 -2.41 10.99 7.15
N THR A 196 -3.44 11.82 6.94
CA THR A 196 -3.79 12.93 7.86
C THR A 196 -4.15 12.47 9.27
N GLN A 197 -4.50 11.19 9.43
CA GLN A 197 -4.82 10.58 10.72
C GLN A 197 -3.57 10.31 11.55
N ALA A 198 -2.37 10.31 10.96
CA ALA A 198 -1.13 10.03 11.66
C ALA A 198 -0.34 11.32 11.93
N ALA A 199 0.29 11.38 13.10
CA ALA A 199 1.17 12.47 13.48
C ALA A 199 2.41 12.58 12.56
N ASP A 200 3.00 13.77 12.52
CA ASP A 200 4.32 13.96 11.91
C ASP A 200 5.34 13.07 12.63
N ARG A 201 6.18 12.37 11.85
CA ARG A 201 7.22 11.50 12.41
C ARG A 201 8.47 11.43 11.56
N ASP A 202 9.58 11.13 12.22
CA ASP A 202 10.90 10.92 11.62
C ASP A 202 11.26 9.44 11.71
N LEU A 203 11.73 8.87 10.60
CA LEU A 203 12.24 7.50 10.51
C LEU A 203 13.71 7.56 10.13
N TYR A 204 14.59 7.12 11.04
CA TYR A 204 16.00 7.00 10.77
C TYR A 204 16.33 5.58 10.34
N LEU A 205 16.87 5.42 9.13
CA LEU A 205 17.14 4.10 8.57
C LEU A 205 18.34 3.41 9.23
N ASN A 206 19.31 4.18 9.73
CA ASN A 206 20.44 3.70 10.54
C ASN A 206 21.23 2.56 9.88
N GLY A 207 21.46 2.64 8.56
CA GLY A 207 22.19 1.63 7.79
C GLY A 207 21.37 0.39 7.43
N ARG A 208 20.07 0.33 7.75
CA ARG A 208 19.17 -0.79 7.39
C ARG A 208 18.74 -0.74 5.92
N GLY A 209 18.77 0.43 5.28
CA GLY A 209 18.19 0.68 3.96
C GLY A 209 16.66 0.81 3.99
N LEU A 210 16.08 1.11 2.82
CA LEU A 210 14.63 1.22 2.63
C LEU A 210 14.15 0.28 1.51
N THR A 211 13.09 -0.48 1.77
CA THR A 211 12.39 -1.23 0.73
C THR A 211 11.16 -0.46 0.26
N LEU A 212 11.16 -0.05 -1.00
CA LEU A 212 10.03 0.60 -1.67
C LEU A 212 9.12 -0.47 -2.28
N VAL A 213 7.85 -0.46 -1.92
CA VAL A 213 6.86 -1.43 -2.39
C VAL A 213 5.74 -0.70 -3.14
N PRO A 214 5.73 -0.74 -4.49
CA PRO A 214 4.61 -0.22 -5.25
C PRO A 214 3.35 -1.02 -4.93
N SER A 215 2.24 -0.32 -4.73
CA SER A 215 0.95 -0.91 -4.38
C SER A 215 -0.15 -0.43 -5.32
N TYR A 216 -0.98 -1.38 -5.77
CA TYR A 216 -2.08 -1.11 -6.70
C TYR A 216 -3.32 -0.61 -5.97
N PHE A 217 -3.71 -1.27 -4.88
CA PHE A 217 -4.90 -0.86 -4.11
C PHE A 217 -4.63 0.28 -3.12
N ASN A 218 -3.37 0.62 -2.85
CA ASN A 218 -3.05 1.84 -2.11
C ASN A 218 -3.47 3.07 -2.94
N TRP A 219 -4.06 4.08 -2.30
CA TRP A 219 -4.47 5.30 -2.99
C TRP A 219 -3.87 6.54 -2.33
N ALA A 220 -3.11 7.29 -3.13
CA ALA A 220 -2.45 8.54 -2.79
C ALA A 220 -1.38 8.43 -1.69
N GLU A 221 -1.75 8.19 -0.44
CA GLU A 221 -0.87 8.35 0.72
C GLU A 221 0.02 7.09 0.90
N PRO A 222 1.37 7.21 0.85
CA PRO A 222 2.26 6.11 1.20
C PRO A 222 2.19 5.78 2.70
N VAL A 223 2.51 4.53 3.05
CA VAL A 223 2.45 4.02 4.42
C VAL A 223 3.72 3.26 4.74
N ALA A 224 4.19 3.36 5.98
CA ALA A 224 5.27 2.56 6.53
C ALA A 224 4.82 1.93 7.85
N PHE A 225 5.54 0.92 8.34
CA PHE A 225 5.26 0.29 9.64
C PHE A 225 5.11 1.32 10.76
N ALA A 226 4.24 1.02 11.73
CA ALA A 226 4.09 1.85 12.92
C ALA A 226 5.33 1.72 13.82
N ASP A 227 5.83 0.49 14.01
CA ASP A 227 7.08 0.19 14.70
C ASP A 227 8.31 0.59 13.86
N PRO A 228 9.10 1.60 14.30
CA PRO A 228 10.27 2.09 13.57
C PRO A 228 11.46 1.12 13.61
N ASP A 229 11.45 0.11 14.47
CA ASP A 229 12.54 -0.86 14.64
C ASP A 229 12.42 -2.02 13.65
N LEU A 230 11.24 -2.23 13.05
CA LEU A 230 11.05 -3.20 11.96
C LEU A 230 11.88 -2.83 10.72
N PRO A 231 12.23 -3.81 9.86
CA PRO A 231 12.87 -3.53 8.58
C PRO A 231 12.12 -2.45 7.81
N PRO A 232 12.77 -1.32 7.43
CA PRO A 232 12.06 -0.20 6.84
C PRO A 232 11.43 -0.56 5.48
N VAL A 233 10.11 -0.52 5.42
CA VAL A 233 9.30 -0.72 4.21
C VAL A 233 8.41 0.51 4.03
N LEU A 234 8.32 0.99 2.79
CA LEU A 234 7.40 2.06 2.39
C LEU A 234 6.53 1.55 1.24
N TRP A 235 5.26 1.30 1.53
CA TRP A 235 4.27 1.02 0.50
C TRP A 235 3.76 2.34 -0.08
N TYR A 236 3.73 2.43 -1.41
CA TYR A 236 3.32 3.66 -2.08
C TYR A 236 2.38 3.38 -3.26
N SER A 237 1.55 4.34 -3.59
CA SER A 237 0.57 4.19 -4.68
C SER A 237 1.26 4.19 -6.04
N MET A 238 0.90 3.26 -6.92
CA MET A 238 1.22 3.38 -8.35
C MET A 238 0.24 4.30 -9.09
N LEU A 239 -0.94 4.51 -8.51
CA LEU A 239 -2.00 5.32 -9.08
C LEU A 239 -2.09 6.65 -8.34
N HIS A 240 -1.95 7.74 -9.08
CA HIS A 240 -2.11 9.08 -8.54
C HIS A 240 -3.26 9.74 -9.27
N GLU A 241 -3.96 10.63 -8.57
CA GLU A 241 -4.85 11.56 -9.25
C GLU A 241 -4.02 12.30 -10.31
N PRO A 242 -4.46 12.33 -11.58
CA PRO A 242 -3.75 13.07 -12.60
C PRO A 242 -3.56 14.49 -12.09
N SER A 243 -2.32 14.96 -12.05
CA SER A 243 -2.06 16.36 -11.71
C SER A 243 -2.98 17.22 -12.56
N HIS A 244 -3.84 18.01 -11.91
CA HIS A 244 -4.62 19.04 -12.57
C HIS A 244 -3.63 20.14 -12.97
N VAL A 245 -2.78 19.86 -13.95
CA VAL A 245 -2.03 20.89 -14.64
C VAL A 245 -3.12 21.68 -15.35
N PRO A 246 -3.34 22.96 -15.00
CA PRO A 246 -4.21 23.80 -15.83
C PRO A 246 -3.65 23.68 -17.23
N ALA A 247 -4.44 23.14 -18.16
CA ALA A 247 -4.02 23.12 -19.54
C ALA A 247 -3.89 24.59 -19.95
N ASP A 248 -2.67 25.09 -20.09
CA ASP A 248 -2.42 26.42 -20.67
C ASP A 248 -3.06 26.53 -22.07
N ASP A 249 -3.37 25.38 -22.68
CA ASP A 249 -4.21 25.25 -23.87
C ASP A 249 -4.85 23.84 -23.92
N PRO A 250 -6.19 23.70 -23.82
CA PRO A 250 -6.88 22.40 -23.92
C PRO A 250 -6.65 21.70 -25.28
N ASP A 251 -6.17 22.42 -26.31
CA ASP A 251 -5.93 21.87 -27.64
C ASP A 251 -4.54 21.25 -27.82
N LYS A 252 -3.58 21.59 -26.97
CA LYS A 252 -2.20 21.08 -27.08
C LYS A 252 -2.11 19.55 -26.99
N PRO A 253 -2.77 18.86 -26.04
CA PRO A 253 -2.68 17.41 -25.92
C PRO A 253 -3.29 16.69 -27.12
N LEU A 254 -4.46 17.15 -27.60
CA LEU A 254 -5.16 16.56 -28.74
C LEU A 254 -4.41 16.82 -30.05
N THR A 255 -3.87 18.03 -30.22
CA THR A 255 -3.08 18.41 -31.39
C THR A 255 -1.77 17.64 -31.46
N ALA A 256 -1.14 17.36 -30.32
CA ALA A 256 0.09 16.57 -30.24
C ALA A 256 -0.13 15.09 -30.57
N LEU A 257 -1.29 14.52 -30.22
CA LEU A 257 -1.61 13.10 -30.43
C LEU A 257 -2.23 12.82 -31.81
N LEU A 258 -3.08 13.72 -32.30
CA LEU A 258 -3.92 13.46 -33.49
C LEU A 258 -3.59 14.39 -34.67
N GLY A 259 -2.79 15.44 -34.44
CA GLY A 259 -2.55 16.52 -35.39
C GLY A 259 -3.69 17.55 -35.40
N ARG A 260 -3.34 18.81 -35.70
CA ARG A 260 -4.26 19.97 -35.58
C ARG A 260 -5.57 19.80 -36.35
N ALA A 261 -5.50 19.28 -37.57
CA ALA A 261 -6.67 19.12 -38.43
C ALA A 261 -7.70 18.12 -37.87
N ARG A 262 -7.24 17.02 -37.23
CA ARG A 262 -8.13 16.01 -36.64
C ARG A 262 -8.68 16.45 -35.29
N ALA A 263 -7.91 17.22 -34.53
CA ALA A 263 -8.37 17.80 -33.28
C ALA A 263 -9.54 18.78 -33.47
N VAL A 264 -9.52 19.59 -34.55
CA VAL A 264 -10.61 20.54 -34.86
C VAL A 264 -11.90 19.84 -35.28
N ALA A 265 -11.82 18.69 -35.94
CA ALA A 265 -12.99 17.96 -36.45
C ALA A 265 -13.76 17.17 -35.38
N LEU A 266 -13.19 17.01 -34.16
CA LEU A 266 -13.80 16.31 -33.03
C LEU A 266 -14.51 17.26 -32.04
N ARG A 267 -14.67 18.52 -32.43
CA ARG A 267 -15.50 19.52 -31.75
C ARG A 267 -16.90 19.52 -32.34
#